data_AF-A0A522U4C2-F1
#
_entry.id   AF-A0A522U4C2-F1
#
_cell.length_a   1.000
_cell.length_b   1.000
_cell.length_c   1.000
_cell.angle_alpha   90.00
_cell.angle_beta   90.00
_cell.angle_gamma   90.00
#
_symmetry.space_group_name_H-M   'P 1'
#
loop_
_entity.id
_entity.type
_entity.pdbx_description
1 polymer ?
#
loop_
_entity_poly.entity_id
_entity_poly.type
_entity_poly.pdbx_seq_one_letter_code
_entity_poly.pdbx_strand_id
1 'polypeptide(L)'
;MKKPLYIMLHHSAVSYDKNPDQFDANNNYHKAQWNFKGSLGFYLGYNYEISKTGLTRQARADGEVTAACYQKDMNDGRCIHICMDGHFDQEKPTPEQIEALRKLLKQKFEEHNIKRENLIFHRDYAPKTCPGSNLDIKNIRDLATPEGNELYAAALTLMKENNSPAIYFFGFDNMWHGLGDMDILKSLKGNYNPVEIMKVENLPDNISFSIGKQ
;
A
#
# COMPACT_ATOMS: atom_id res chain seq x y z
N MET A 1 -2.35 -16.84 21.17
CA MET A 1 -2.42 -15.53 20.49
C MET A 1 -3.88 -15.19 20.26
N LYS A 2 -4.26 -13.91 20.29
CA LYS A 2 -5.64 -13.48 20.05
C LYS A 2 -5.98 -13.60 18.57
N LYS A 3 -7.28 -13.66 18.24
CA LYS A 3 -7.74 -13.50 16.86
C LYS A 3 -7.68 -12.01 16.49
N PRO A 4 -6.94 -11.61 15.44
CA PRO A 4 -6.99 -10.26 14.91
C PRO A 4 -8.39 -9.87 14.43
N LEU A 5 -8.77 -8.64 14.73
CA LEU A 5 -10.04 -8.00 14.33
C LEU A 5 -9.80 -6.70 13.55
N TYR A 6 -8.61 -6.10 13.68
CA TYR A 6 -8.23 -4.83 13.08
C TYR A 6 -6.85 -4.93 12.42
N ILE A 7 -6.62 -4.04 11.45
CA ILE A 7 -5.29 -3.74 10.93
C ILE A 7 -5.07 -2.24 11.09
N MET A 8 -3.93 -1.84 11.67
CA MET A 8 -3.57 -0.44 11.85
C MET A 8 -2.29 -0.10 11.09
N LEU A 9 -2.36 0.95 10.28
CA LEU A 9 -1.21 1.45 9.52
C LEU A 9 -0.45 2.53 10.28
N HIS A 10 0.87 2.44 10.19
CA HIS A 10 1.86 3.35 10.75
C HIS A 10 2.88 3.75 9.70
N HIS A 11 3.56 4.87 9.93
CA HIS A 11 4.85 5.15 9.32
C HIS A 11 5.94 5.19 10.40
N SER A 12 7.21 5.09 10.00
CA SER A 12 8.33 5.23 10.95
C SER A 12 8.64 6.68 11.32
N ALA A 13 8.13 7.65 10.55
CA ALA A 13 8.43 9.08 10.67
C ALA A 13 9.92 9.42 10.47
N VAL A 14 10.66 8.55 9.78
CA VAL A 14 12.04 8.79 9.34
C VAL A 14 12.07 8.67 7.83
N SER A 15 12.59 9.68 7.14
CA SER A 15 12.63 9.69 5.67
C SER A 15 13.33 8.45 5.13
N TYR A 16 12.69 7.77 4.18
CA TYR A 16 13.25 6.58 3.55
C TYR A 16 14.50 6.89 2.70
N ASP A 17 14.74 8.16 2.34
CA ASP A 17 15.96 8.55 1.62
C ASP A 17 17.17 8.62 2.55
N LYS A 18 16.94 8.86 3.84
CA LYS A 18 17.98 8.79 4.88
C LYS A 18 18.28 7.35 5.28
N ASN A 19 17.25 6.51 5.32
CA ASN A 19 17.40 5.09 5.56
C ASN A 19 16.32 4.29 4.80
N PRO A 20 16.68 3.60 3.69
CA PRO A 20 15.72 2.90 2.85
C PRO A 20 15.20 1.58 3.44
N ASP A 21 15.90 1.05 4.45
CA ASP A 21 15.51 -0.15 5.21
C ASP A 21 15.73 0.12 6.71
N GLN A 22 14.64 0.35 7.43
CA GLN A 22 14.68 0.87 8.79
C GLN A 22 14.49 -0.19 9.87
N PHE A 23 14.34 -1.45 9.49
CA PHE A 23 13.93 -2.49 10.44
C PHE A 23 14.90 -2.72 11.56
N ASP A 24 16.20 -2.84 11.26
CA ASP A 24 17.21 -3.03 12.32
C ASP A 24 17.32 -1.78 13.20
N ALA A 25 17.21 -0.58 12.60
CA ALA A 25 17.24 0.68 13.33
C ALA A 25 16.03 0.81 14.28
N ASN A 26 14.82 0.55 13.78
CA ASN A 26 13.57 0.61 14.54
C ASN A 26 13.52 -0.51 15.60
N ASN A 27 14.01 -1.71 15.27
CA ASN A 27 14.14 -2.82 16.22
C ASN A 27 15.09 -2.47 17.37
N ASN A 28 16.26 -1.91 17.07
CA ASN A 28 17.24 -1.49 18.08
C ASN A 28 16.72 -0.32 18.93
N TYR A 29 16.03 0.64 18.30
CA TYR A 29 15.36 1.73 19.02
C TYR A 29 14.31 1.18 19.99
N HIS A 30 13.39 0.33 19.54
CA HIS A 30 12.36 -0.28 20.40
C HIS A 30 12.96 -1.19 21.49
N LYS A 31 14.07 -1.89 21.21
CA LYS A 31 14.82 -2.62 22.24
C LYS A 31 15.33 -1.68 23.33
N ALA A 32 15.92 -0.56 22.96
CA ALA A 32 16.43 0.43 23.92
C ALA A 32 15.30 1.11 24.70
N GLN A 33 14.15 1.36 24.06
CA GLN A 33 13.01 2.02 24.69
C GLN A 33 12.25 1.12 25.66
N TRP A 34 11.96 -0.12 25.26
CA TRP A 34 11.02 -0.99 26.00
C TRP A 34 11.59 -2.33 26.38
N ASN A 35 12.68 -2.77 25.73
CA ASN A 35 13.27 -4.10 25.87
C ASN A 35 12.22 -5.24 25.79
N PHE A 36 11.18 -5.03 24.99
CA PHE A 36 10.02 -5.90 24.86
C PHE A 36 10.21 -6.84 23.66
N LYS A 37 10.79 -8.03 23.90
CA LYS A 37 11.05 -9.02 22.86
C LYS A 37 9.77 -9.78 22.51
N GLY A 38 9.45 -9.84 21.22
CA GLY A 38 8.37 -10.63 20.66
C GLY A 38 8.75 -12.08 20.39
N SER A 39 7.75 -12.90 20.07
CA SER A 39 7.87 -14.35 19.87
C SER A 39 8.81 -14.73 18.71
N LEU A 40 8.96 -13.87 17.71
CA LEU A 40 9.85 -14.09 16.56
C LEU A 40 11.29 -13.62 16.78
N GLY A 41 11.63 -13.18 17.99
CA GLY A 41 13.00 -12.82 18.35
C GLY A 41 13.34 -11.34 18.22
N PHE A 42 12.44 -10.53 17.67
CA PHE A 42 12.62 -9.09 17.48
C PHE A 42 12.03 -8.27 18.63
N TYR A 43 12.46 -7.03 18.77
CA TYR A 43 11.97 -6.04 19.74
C TYR A 43 11.05 -4.99 19.11
N LEU A 44 10.91 -4.99 17.77
CA LEU A 44 10.06 -4.06 17.04
C LEU A 44 8.64 -4.01 17.62
N GLY A 45 8.05 -2.82 17.78
CA GLY A 45 6.71 -2.65 18.35
C GLY A 45 5.56 -3.08 17.43
N TYR A 46 5.81 -3.32 16.15
CA TYR A 46 4.83 -3.65 15.12
C TYR A 46 4.82 -5.17 14.80
N ASN A 47 3.75 -5.67 14.17
CA ASN A 47 3.74 -7.02 13.63
C ASN A 47 4.55 -7.10 12.34
N TYR A 48 4.38 -6.11 11.46
CA TYR A 48 5.02 -6.04 10.16
C TYR A 48 5.67 -4.69 9.91
N GLU A 49 6.69 -4.69 9.07
CA GLU A 49 7.32 -3.49 8.55
C GLU A 49 7.65 -3.65 7.06
N ILE A 50 7.42 -2.58 6.29
CA ILE A 50 7.60 -2.54 4.84
C ILE A 50 8.64 -1.47 4.50
N SER A 51 9.77 -1.90 3.95
CA SER A 51 10.87 -1.00 3.55
C SER A 51 10.51 -0.14 2.34
N LYS A 52 11.36 0.84 2.01
CA LYS A 52 11.24 1.68 0.80
C LYS A 52 11.06 0.85 -0.49
N THR A 53 11.69 -0.31 -0.57
CA THR A 53 11.69 -1.19 -1.75
C THR A 53 10.56 -2.23 -1.71
N GLY A 54 9.63 -2.13 -0.76
CA GLY A 54 8.54 -3.09 -0.60
C GLY A 54 8.94 -4.40 0.11
N LEU A 55 10.16 -4.50 0.65
CA LEU A 55 10.54 -5.66 1.46
C LEU A 55 9.70 -5.69 2.73
N THR A 56 8.81 -6.68 2.82
CA THR A 56 7.94 -6.90 3.98
C THR A 56 8.60 -7.88 4.94
N ARG A 57 8.77 -7.51 6.20
CA ARG A 57 9.25 -8.41 7.27
C ARG A 57 8.24 -8.48 8.41
N GLN A 58 8.14 -9.67 9.00
CA GLN A 58 7.34 -9.91 10.19
C GLN A 58 8.24 -9.91 11.43
N ALA A 59 7.92 -9.05 12.40
CA ALA A 59 8.65 -8.95 13.66
C ALA A 59 7.90 -9.58 14.84
N ARG A 60 6.57 -9.69 14.74
CA ARG A 60 5.71 -10.35 15.74
C ARG A 60 4.64 -11.18 15.06
N ALA A 61 4.24 -12.26 15.70
CA ALA A 61 3.20 -13.13 15.18
C ALA A 61 1.82 -12.42 15.20
N ASP A 62 0.92 -12.84 14.32
CA ASP A 62 -0.46 -12.33 14.33
C ASP A 62 -1.14 -12.71 15.65
N GLY A 63 -1.86 -11.77 16.26
CA GLY A 63 -2.50 -12.03 17.54
C GLY A 63 -1.60 -11.86 18.77
N GLU A 64 -0.33 -11.49 18.57
CA GLU A 64 0.63 -11.22 19.63
C GLU A 64 0.49 -9.78 20.15
N VAL A 65 0.80 -9.57 21.42
CA VAL A 65 0.88 -8.22 22.03
C VAL A 65 1.96 -7.39 21.33
N THR A 66 1.62 -6.14 21.02
CA THR A 66 2.47 -5.17 20.32
C THR A 66 2.81 -3.97 21.21
N ALA A 67 3.60 -3.04 20.71
CA ALA A 67 3.92 -1.77 21.35
C ALA A 67 3.86 -0.63 20.32
N ALA A 68 2.69 -0.44 19.71
CA ALA A 68 2.52 0.46 18.57
C ALA A 68 1.46 1.55 18.81
N CYS A 69 0.35 1.22 19.47
CA CYS A 69 -0.71 2.16 19.85
C CYS A 69 -1.33 1.73 21.19
N TYR A 70 -0.96 2.39 22.29
CA TYR A 70 -1.53 2.07 23.60
C TYR A 70 -2.96 2.59 23.74
N GLN A 71 -3.34 3.60 22.95
CA GLN A 71 -4.67 4.19 22.98
C GLN A 71 -5.72 3.13 22.64
N LYS A 72 -6.81 3.13 23.42
CA LYS A 72 -7.93 2.18 23.27
C LYS A 72 -7.49 0.71 23.29
N ASP A 73 -6.41 0.38 23.98
CA ASP A 73 -5.93 -1.01 24.13
C ASP A 73 -5.72 -1.73 22.80
N MET A 74 -5.22 -1.03 21.78
CA MET A 74 -4.98 -1.62 20.45
C MET A 74 -3.79 -2.58 20.43
N ASN A 75 -2.89 -2.49 21.42
CA ASN A 75 -1.74 -3.36 21.56
C ASN A 75 -2.03 -4.77 22.11
N ASP A 76 -3.28 -5.09 22.42
CA ASP A 76 -3.65 -6.30 23.17
C ASP A 76 -3.63 -7.61 22.36
N GLY A 77 -3.23 -7.54 21.08
CA GLY A 77 -3.19 -8.63 20.10
C GLY A 77 -4.38 -8.68 19.15
N ARG A 78 -5.44 -7.88 19.34
CA ARG A 78 -6.57 -7.85 18.39
C ARG A 78 -6.32 -6.98 17.16
N CYS A 79 -5.23 -6.21 17.14
CA CYS A 79 -4.86 -5.37 16.02
C CYS A 79 -3.52 -5.83 15.45
N ILE A 80 -3.47 -6.06 14.14
CA ILE A 80 -2.21 -6.22 13.41
C ILE A 80 -1.67 -4.83 13.09
N HIS A 81 -0.48 -4.50 13.56
CA HIS A 81 0.18 -3.23 13.27
C HIS A 81 1.19 -3.40 12.14
N ILE A 82 1.02 -2.60 11.08
CA ILE A 82 1.91 -2.57 9.92
C ILE A 82 2.57 -1.19 9.88
N CYS A 83 3.89 -1.14 9.94
CA CYS A 83 4.68 0.07 9.74
C CYS A 83 5.23 0.12 8.32
N MET A 84 5.26 1.32 7.74
CA MET A 84 5.93 1.58 6.47
C MET A 84 7.09 2.53 6.70
N ASP A 85 8.25 2.20 6.17
CA ASP A 85 9.45 3.02 6.30
C ASP A 85 9.28 4.34 5.55
N GLY A 86 9.30 5.45 6.26
CA GLY A 86 9.18 6.77 5.65
C GLY A 86 8.61 7.83 6.59
N HIS A 87 8.80 9.09 6.20
CA HIS A 87 8.15 10.24 6.81
C HIS A 87 7.06 10.78 5.89
N PHE A 88 5.93 10.09 5.79
CA PHE A 88 4.87 10.43 4.82
C PHE A 88 4.07 11.73 5.07
N ASP A 89 4.50 12.58 5.99
CA ASP A 89 4.09 14.01 5.98
C ASP A 89 4.98 14.85 5.04
N GLN A 90 6.18 14.38 4.72
CA GLN A 90 7.20 15.08 3.92
C GLN A 90 7.40 14.43 2.54
N GLU A 91 7.16 13.12 2.45
CA GLU A 91 7.35 12.34 1.23
C GLU A 91 6.10 11.49 0.92
N LYS A 92 6.03 10.90 -0.28
CA LYS A 92 4.95 9.97 -0.66
C LYS A 92 5.44 8.54 -0.51
N PRO A 93 4.59 7.56 -0.16
CA PRO A 93 4.97 6.15 -0.23
C PRO A 93 5.40 5.78 -1.66
N THR A 94 6.37 4.89 -1.79
CA THR A 94 6.80 4.40 -3.11
C THR A 94 5.78 3.43 -3.72
N PRO A 95 5.76 3.25 -5.05
CA PRO A 95 4.92 2.24 -5.69
C PRO A 95 5.16 0.83 -5.13
N GLU A 96 6.42 0.48 -4.85
CA GLU A 96 6.80 -0.82 -4.29
C GLU A 96 6.22 -1.02 -2.88
N GLN A 97 6.24 0.04 -2.07
CA GLN A 97 5.61 0.04 -0.74
C GLN A 97 4.10 -0.16 -0.82
N ILE A 98 3.44 0.55 -1.75
CA ILE A 98 2.00 0.43 -1.97
C ILE A 98 1.61 -0.99 -2.42
N GLU A 99 2.38 -1.57 -3.35
CA GLU A 99 2.14 -2.93 -3.83
C GLU A 99 2.37 -3.99 -2.74
N ALA A 100 3.44 -3.84 -1.95
CA ALA A 100 3.71 -4.72 -0.81
C ALA A 100 2.61 -4.62 0.25
N LEU A 101 2.18 -3.40 0.57
CA LEU A 101 1.08 -3.16 1.50
C LEU A 101 -0.20 -3.81 0.98
N ARG A 102 -0.54 -3.64 -0.30
CA ARG A 102 -1.72 -4.24 -0.92
C ARG A 102 -1.73 -5.77 -0.76
N LYS A 103 -0.61 -6.44 -1.08
CA LYS A 103 -0.48 -7.90 -0.93
C LYS A 103 -0.67 -8.33 0.52
N LEU A 104 0.00 -7.65 1.46
CA LEU A 104 -0.08 -7.97 2.88
C LEU A 104 -1.49 -7.75 3.43
N LEU A 105 -2.13 -6.62 3.09
CA LEU A 105 -3.50 -6.32 3.49
C LEU A 105 -4.46 -7.39 3.00
N LYS A 106 -4.44 -7.72 1.70
CA LYS A 106 -5.28 -8.77 1.12
C LYS A 106 -5.12 -10.09 1.88
N GLN A 107 -3.88 -10.52 2.07
CA GLN A 107 -3.56 -11.73 2.81
C GLN A 107 -4.18 -11.71 4.21
N LYS A 108 -4.01 -10.62 4.97
CA LYS A 108 -4.49 -10.55 6.36
C LYS A 108 -6.00 -10.39 6.49
N PHE A 109 -6.65 -9.72 5.55
CA PHE A 109 -8.11 -9.69 5.49
C PHE A 109 -8.68 -11.09 5.28
N GLU A 110 -8.13 -11.85 4.32
CA GLU A 110 -8.56 -13.21 3.99
C GLU A 110 -8.27 -14.19 5.14
N GLU A 111 -7.04 -14.21 5.67
CA GLU A 111 -6.61 -15.13 6.72
C GLU A 111 -7.42 -15.00 8.01
N HIS A 112 -7.75 -13.76 8.41
CA HIS A 112 -8.40 -13.50 9.71
C HIS A 112 -9.89 -13.17 9.58
N ASN A 113 -10.42 -13.09 8.35
CA ASN A 113 -11.76 -12.61 8.04
C ASN A 113 -12.03 -11.22 8.66
N ILE A 114 -11.06 -10.31 8.49
CA ILE A 114 -11.18 -8.92 8.93
C ILE A 114 -11.97 -8.15 7.88
N LYS A 115 -12.85 -7.25 8.32
CA LYS A 115 -13.63 -6.40 7.40
C LYS A 115 -12.84 -5.14 7.03
N ARG A 116 -13.11 -4.58 5.85
CA ARG A 116 -12.38 -3.41 5.32
C ARG A 116 -12.51 -2.18 6.24
N GLU A 117 -13.66 -1.98 6.86
CA GLU A 117 -13.90 -0.91 7.83
C GLU A 117 -13.00 -0.99 9.07
N ASN A 118 -12.39 -2.15 9.32
CA ASN A 118 -11.43 -2.35 10.40
C ASN A 118 -9.98 -2.09 9.96
N LEU A 119 -9.77 -1.56 8.75
CA LEU A 119 -8.54 -0.87 8.39
C LEU A 119 -8.54 0.54 8.97
N ILE A 120 -7.75 0.72 10.01
CA ILE A 120 -7.68 1.93 10.81
C ILE A 120 -6.30 2.57 10.71
N PHE A 121 -6.23 3.85 11.05
CA PHE A 121 -4.98 4.62 11.02
C PHE A 121 -4.64 5.10 12.43
N HIS A 122 -3.35 5.21 12.75
CA HIS A 122 -2.96 5.63 14.10
C HIS A 122 -3.56 7.01 14.49
N ARG A 123 -3.66 7.93 13.53
CA ARG A 123 -4.34 9.23 13.68
C ARG A 123 -5.81 9.16 14.09
N ASP A 124 -6.50 8.04 13.86
CA ASP A 124 -7.90 7.87 14.27
C ASP A 124 -8.01 7.65 15.80
N TYR A 125 -6.89 7.32 16.47
CA TYR A 125 -6.82 6.92 17.88
C TYR A 125 -5.91 7.81 18.73
N ALA A 126 -5.06 8.62 18.11
CA ALA A 126 -4.14 9.53 18.79
C ALA A 126 -4.03 10.86 18.01
N PRO A 127 -3.76 11.99 18.69
CA PRO A 127 -3.54 13.29 18.03
C PRO A 127 -2.16 13.32 17.34
N LYS A 128 -2.02 12.51 16.29
CA LYS A 128 -0.80 12.30 15.51
C LYS A 128 -1.11 12.40 14.03
N THR A 129 -0.09 12.67 13.21
CA THR A 129 -0.21 12.62 11.75
C THR A 129 -0.02 11.21 11.19
N CYS A 130 0.52 10.27 11.96
CA CYS A 130 0.76 8.89 11.54
C CYS A 130 -0.52 8.22 10.95
N PRO A 131 -0.46 7.57 9.77
CA PRO A 131 0.75 7.19 9.01
C PRO A 131 1.26 8.25 8.01
N GLY A 132 0.91 9.52 8.17
CA GLY A 132 1.35 10.65 7.35
C GLY A 132 0.21 11.28 6.55
N SER A 133 0.32 12.56 6.21
CA SER A 133 -0.68 13.31 5.45
C SER A 133 -0.67 13.02 3.95
N ASN A 134 0.45 12.56 3.39
CA ASN A 134 0.58 12.20 1.98
C ASN A 134 0.22 10.74 1.70
N LEU A 135 -0.23 10.01 2.72
CA LEU A 135 -0.77 8.67 2.55
C LEU A 135 -2.24 8.79 2.13
N ASP A 136 -2.55 8.38 0.89
CA ASP A 136 -3.92 8.42 0.39
C ASP A 136 -4.76 7.29 1.01
N ILE A 137 -5.35 7.60 2.16
CA ILE A 137 -6.13 6.66 2.96
C ILE A 137 -7.35 6.11 2.23
N LYS A 138 -7.91 6.87 1.27
CA LYS A 138 -9.08 6.43 0.50
C LYS A 138 -8.64 5.33 -0.47
N ASN A 139 -7.61 5.63 -1.26
CA ASN A 139 -7.03 4.66 -2.17
C ASN A 139 -6.55 3.40 -1.42
N ILE A 140 -5.95 3.53 -0.24
CA ILE A 140 -5.49 2.36 0.55
C ILE A 140 -6.64 1.46 1.00
N ARG A 141 -7.79 2.01 1.38
CA ARG A 141 -8.97 1.20 1.69
C ARG A 141 -9.48 0.46 0.45
N ASP A 142 -9.34 1.08 -0.72
CA ASP A 142 -9.74 0.48 -1.99
C ASP A 142 -8.74 -0.59 -2.48
N LEU A 143 -7.45 -0.51 -2.11
CA LEU A 143 -6.44 -1.57 -2.36
C LEU A 143 -6.81 -2.92 -1.73
N ALA A 144 -7.63 -2.92 -0.68
CA ALA A 144 -8.08 -4.11 0.03
C ALA A 144 -9.24 -4.85 -0.67
N THR A 145 -9.65 -4.41 -1.86
CA THR A 145 -10.77 -5.00 -2.59
C THR A 145 -10.29 -6.10 -3.57
N PRO A 146 -11.03 -7.20 -3.74
CA PRO A 146 -10.86 -8.09 -4.90
C PRO A 146 -11.08 -7.35 -6.23
N GLU A 147 -11.96 -6.34 -6.26
CA GLU A 147 -12.28 -5.48 -7.41
C GLU A 147 -11.19 -4.45 -7.75
N GLY A 148 -10.28 -4.14 -6.82
CA GLY A 148 -9.11 -3.30 -7.05
C GLY A 148 -8.11 -3.93 -8.01
N ASN A 149 -8.29 -5.20 -8.35
CA ASN A 149 -7.62 -5.86 -9.47
C ASN A 149 -8.14 -5.38 -10.84
N GLU A 150 -9.35 -4.81 -10.92
CA GLU A 150 -9.98 -4.39 -12.19
C GLU A 150 -9.74 -2.91 -12.51
N LEU A 151 -9.67 -2.03 -11.51
CA LEU A 151 -9.39 -0.60 -11.74
C LEU A 151 -7.93 -0.31 -12.13
N TYR A 152 -6.99 -1.18 -11.74
CA TYR A 152 -5.58 -1.13 -12.19
C TYR A 152 -5.32 -2.00 -13.42
N ALA A 153 -6.32 -2.73 -13.92
CA ALA A 153 -6.25 -3.39 -15.22
C ALA A 153 -6.35 -2.31 -16.31
N ALA A 154 -5.20 -1.68 -16.58
CA ALA A 154 -4.89 -0.83 -17.73
C ALA A 154 -6.09 -0.01 -18.25
N ALA A 155 -6.19 1.26 -17.84
CA ALA A 155 -6.88 2.24 -18.66
C ALA A 155 -6.20 2.29 -20.03
N LEU A 156 -6.67 1.46 -20.96
CA LEU A 156 -6.22 1.43 -22.36
C LEU A 156 -6.92 2.59 -23.06
N THR A 157 -6.17 3.62 -23.39
CA THR A 157 -6.67 4.77 -24.14
C THR A 157 -5.96 4.85 -25.47
N LEU A 158 -6.73 5.00 -26.55
CA LEU A 158 -6.22 5.40 -27.85
C LEU A 158 -5.95 6.90 -27.83
N MET A 159 -4.68 7.30 -27.86
CA MET A 159 -4.29 8.70 -28.09
C MET A 159 -3.74 8.86 -29.50
N LYS A 160 -4.00 10.00 -30.12
CA LYS A 160 -3.50 10.32 -31.47
C LYS A 160 -2.26 11.19 -31.34
N GLU A 161 -1.08 10.62 -31.56
CA GLU A 161 0.17 11.39 -31.62
C GLU A 161 0.51 11.62 -33.10
N ASN A 162 0.67 12.87 -33.53
CA ASN A 162 1.08 13.23 -34.90
C ASN A 162 0.27 12.52 -36.00
N ASN A 163 -1.05 12.46 -35.86
CA ASN A 163 -2.00 11.77 -36.76
C ASN A 163 -1.97 10.24 -36.77
N SER A 164 -1.16 9.59 -35.94
CA SER A 164 -1.15 8.13 -35.79
C SER A 164 -1.86 7.68 -34.50
N PRO A 165 -2.77 6.70 -34.55
CA PRO A 165 -3.35 6.13 -33.34
C PRO A 165 -2.30 5.30 -32.60
N ALA A 166 -2.07 5.62 -31.34
CA ALA A 166 -1.24 4.84 -30.41
C ALA A 166 -2.08 4.45 -29.19
N ILE A 167 -1.93 3.20 -28.75
CA ILE A 167 -2.59 2.72 -27.54
C ILE A 167 -1.65 2.99 -26.38
N TYR A 168 -2.14 3.59 -25.31
CA TYR A 168 -1.39 3.81 -24.09
C TYR A 168 -2.06 3.10 -22.93
N PHE A 169 -1.27 2.67 -21.95
CA PHE A 169 -1.76 2.22 -20.65
C PHE A 169 -1.17 3.11 -19.55
N PHE A 170 -1.94 3.28 -18.48
CA PHE A 170 -1.44 3.94 -17.27
C PHE A 170 -0.77 2.91 -16.36
N GLY A 171 0.53 3.10 -16.09
CA GLY A 171 1.35 2.17 -15.32
C GLY A 171 1.25 2.37 -13.81
N PHE A 172 1.73 1.39 -13.05
CA PHE A 172 1.83 1.45 -11.58
C PHE A 172 2.80 2.53 -11.06
N ASP A 173 3.62 3.08 -11.95
CA ASP A 173 4.52 4.22 -11.72
C ASP A 173 3.82 5.59 -11.83
N ASN A 174 2.50 5.60 -12.08
CA ASN A 174 1.71 6.78 -12.40
C ASN A 174 2.15 7.49 -13.70
N MET A 175 2.71 6.75 -14.66
CA MET A 175 3.07 7.25 -15.99
C MET A 175 2.22 6.63 -17.10
N TRP A 176 2.08 7.33 -18.23
CA TRP A 176 1.49 6.77 -19.45
C TRP A 176 2.56 6.09 -20.28
N HIS A 177 2.32 4.85 -20.68
CA HIS A 177 3.22 4.02 -21.49
C HIS A 177 2.56 3.68 -22.82
N GLY A 178 3.27 3.86 -23.94
CA GLY A 178 2.77 3.50 -25.26
C GLY A 178 2.95 2.01 -25.56
N LEU A 179 1.95 1.35 -26.16
CA LEU A 179 2.03 -0.05 -26.62
C LEU A 179 2.97 -0.26 -27.82
N GLY A 180 3.60 0.79 -28.34
CA GLY A 180 4.72 0.66 -29.27
C GLY A 180 5.94 -0.01 -28.62
N ASP A 181 6.01 -0.03 -27.30
CA ASP A 181 7.07 -0.65 -26.50
C ASP A 181 6.66 -2.08 -26.06
N MET A 182 6.60 -2.98 -27.04
CA MET A 182 6.15 -4.39 -26.88
C MET A 182 6.96 -5.21 -25.87
N ASP A 183 8.11 -4.72 -25.42
CA ASP A 183 8.94 -5.40 -24.43
C ASP A 183 8.36 -5.32 -23.01
N ILE A 184 7.51 -4.33 -22.71
CA ILE A 184 6.84 -4.21 -21.40
C ILE A 184 5.71 -5.23 -21.25
N LEU A 185 4.93 -5.46 -22.32
CA LEU A 185 3.78 -6.40 -22.32
C LEU A 185 4.18 -7.87 -22.10
N LYS A 186 5.40 -8.27 -22.51
CA LYS A 186 5.88 -9.65 -22.29
C LYS A 186 6.09 -9.97 -20.81
N SER A 187 6.34 -8.97 -19.97
CA SER A 187 6.52 -9.15 -18.53
C SER A 187 5.20 -9.29 -17.75
N LEU A 188 4.07 -8.88 -18.33
CA LEU A 188 2.78 -8.74 -17.66
C LEU A 188 1.77 -9.88 -17.94
N LYS A 189 2.20 -10.98 -18.59
CA LYS A 189 1.31 -12.10 -18.95
C LYS A 189 0.80 -12.89 -17.74
N GLY A 190 -0.29 -12.42 -17.14
CA GLY A 190 -1.31 -13.22 -16.46
C GLY A 190 -2.63 -13.08 -17.22
N ASN A 191 -3.46 -14.12 -17.24
CA ASN A 191 -4.74 -14.12 -17.96
C ASN A 191 -5.68 -13.00 -17.43
N TYR A 192 -6.00 -12.00 -18.26
CA TYR A 192 -6.99 -10.97 -17.92
C TYR A 192 -8.20 -11.05 -18.86
N ASN A 193 -9.39 -10.91 -18.28
CA ASN A 193 -10.65 -10.77 -19.01
C ASN A 193 -10.79 -9.32 -19.54
N PRO A 194 -11.47 -9.10 -20.68
CA PRO A 194 -11.65 -7.76 -21.23
C PRO A 194 -12.50 -6.87 -20.33
N VAL A 195 -12.00 -5.66 -20.01
CA VAL A 195 -12.64 -4.67 -19.14
C VAL A 195 -13.46 -3.66 -19.97
N GLU A 196 -14.63 -3.29 -19.46
CA GLU A 196 -15.49 -2.21 -19.97
C GLU A 196 -14.81 -0.84 -19.83
N ILE A 197 -14.79 -0.05 -20.91
CA ILE A 197 -14.15 1.27 -20.94
C ILE A 197 -14.97 2.25 -20.09
N MET A 198 -14.47 2.61 -18.90
CA MET A 198 -15.03 3.70 -18.10
C MET A 198 -14.53 5.06 -18.58
N LYS A 199 -15.46 6.02 -18.64
CA LYS A 199 -15.23 7.40 -19.09
C LYS A 199 -14.35 8.14 -18.06
N VAL A 200 -13.14 8.51 -18.45
CA VAL A 200 -12.22 9.30 -17.62
C VAL A 200 -12.65 10.76 -17.63
N GLU A 201 -12.97 11.31 -16.46
CA GLU A 201 -13.20 12.75 -16.28
C GLU A 201 -11.90 13.41 -15.79
N ASN A 202 -11.56 14.57 -16.38
CA ASN A 202 -10.30 15.34 -16.22
C ASN A 202 -9.12 14.89 -17.10
N LEU A 203 -9.33 14.88 -18.41
CA LEU A 203 -8.21 14.86 -19.35
C LEU A 203 -7.67 16.28 -19.59
N PRO A 204 -6.35 16.43 -19.81
CA PRO A 204 -5.77 17.66 -20.36
C PRO A 204 -6.46 18.08 -21.66
N ASP A 205 -6.60 19.39 -21.89
CA ASP A 205 -7.39 19.98 -23.00
C ASP A 205 -6.97 19.53 -24.41
N ASN A 206 -5.80 18.92 -24.57
CA ASN A 206 -5.29 18.39 -25.83
C ASN A 206 -5.70 16.94 -26.14
N ILE A 207 -6.54 16.31 -25.31
CA ILE A 207 -7.01 14.94 -25.51
C ILE A 207 -8.52 14.94 -25.80
N SER A 208 -8.91 14.39 -26.96
CA SER A 208 -10.31 14.19 -27.34
C SER A 208 -10.57 12.73 -27.67
N PHE A 209 -11.71 12.21 -27.22
CA PHE A 209 -12.21 10.89 -27.61
C PHE A 209 -13.19 11.00 -28.77
N SER A 210 -13.14 10.06 -29.69
CA SER A 210 -14.25 9.73 -30.58
C SER A 210 -14.73 8.32 -30.26
N ILE A 211 -15.93 8.19 -29.73
CA ILE A 211 -16.57 6.89 -29.51
C ILE A 211 -17.17 6.46 -30.86
N GLY A 212 -16.55 5.49 -31.53
CA GLY A 212 -17.18 4.82 -32.67
C GLY A 212 -18.33 3.97 -32.14
N LYS A 213 -19.58 4.33 -32.45
CA LYS A 213 -20.71 3.43 -32.27
C LYS A 213 -20.57 2.28 -33.28
N GLN A 214 -20.62 1.03 -32.81
CA GLN A 214 -21.01 -0.09 -33.68
C GLN A 214 -22.52 -0.01 -33.92
#